data_AF-A0A4Q3TT83-F1
#
_entry.id   AF-A0A4Q3TT83-F1
#
_cell.length_a   1.000
_cell.length_b   1.000
_cell.length_c   1.000
_cell.angle_alpha   90.00
_cell.angle_beta   90.00
_cell.angle_gamma   90.00
#
_symmetry.space_group_name_H-M   'P 1'
#
loop_
_entity.id
_entity.type
_entity.pdbx_description
1 polymer ?
#
loop_
_entity_poly.entity_id
_entity_poly.type
_entity_poly.pdbx_seq_one_letter_code
_entity_poly.pdbx_strand_id
1 'polypeptide(L)'
;MVGARAPSWFGRLGLTALVIGVIGSGTAAVGCAEERDPIDRVQANAIPKSFFVGAKLNDSSDDPEFYARSMVIDVPYGESGSDFLMFTNTINSMSKIKWSIEENNLVGRVSFERIEGTDGKGLQPIKDPQRDPTKPLAQNDGVVVYNFRVISQFDIRRSYNPQTGEESNVIEENATDRPWQDREYMRVDFSQNLVTTAYDFDTLSLLGVYNGIRYTPMQFDVRNPNDENAPVYDIKGGYLDITNKVFAEPQTINVGGMQLPGCLLPSIVRGGTEPVGNCNPNEITIRHAFKRVVDTDYEPMDWDGQRFETYGAFTTDRNGYARDYGLADQNWKRQLNRMIQDNQPAINKVLLDFVP
;
A
#
# COMPACT_ATOMS: atom_id res chain seq x y z
N MET A 1 9.47 -21.67 25.51
CA MET A 1 8.33 -22.10 26.34
C MET A 1 7.08 -21.62 25.64
N VAL A 2 6.35 -22.56 25.03
CA VAL A 2 5.22 -22.31 24.14
C VAL A 2 3.96 -22.13 24.99
N GLY A 3 3.29 -20.99 24.83
CA GLY A 3 1.97 -20.72 25.41
C GLY A 3 1.01 -20.31 24.32
N ALA A 4 0.42 -21.29 23.63
CA ALA A 4 -0.65 -21.07 22.68
C ALA A 4 -1.93 -20.67 23.41
N ARG A 5 -2.48 -19.48 23.12
CA ARG A 5 -3.83 -19.08 23.51
C ARG A 5 -4.74 -19.21 22.29
N ALA A 6 -5.66 -20.17 22.35
CA ALA A 6 -6.79 -20.26 21.43
C ALA A 6 -7.86 -19.21 21.79
N PRO A 7 -8.61 -18.66 20.82
CA PRO A 7 -9.70 -17.73 21.09
C PRO A 7 -10.99 -18.49 21.43
N SER A 8 -11.58 -18.19 22.59
CA SER A 8 -12.88 -18.70 23.00
C SER A 8 -14.00 -17.78 22.49
N TRP A 9 -14.80 -18.25 21.53
CA TRP A 9 -16.10 -17.67 21.22
C TRP A 9 -17.15 -18.77 21.42
N PHE A 10 -18.00 -18.62 22.44
CA PHE A 10 -19.40 -19.06 22.55
C PHE A 10 -19.81 -19.01 24.01
N GLY A 11 -20.44 -17.90 24.39
CA GLY A 11 -21.09 -17.74 25.69
C GLY A 11 -22.45 -17.12 25.48
N ARG A 12 -23.46 -17.98 25.25
CA ARG A 12 -24.89 -17.69 25.42
C ARG A 12 -25.70 -18.95 25.13
N LEU A 13 -26.31 -19.51 26.18
CA LEU A 13 -27.52 -20.35 26.30
C LEU A 13 -27.47 -20.85 27.76
N GLY A 14 -28.39 -20.57 28.68
CA GLY A 14 -29.83 -20.41 28.53
C GLY A 14 -30.53 -21.66 29.09
N LEU A 15 -30.75 -21.67 30.41
CA LEU A 15 -31.84 -22.35 31.18
C LEU A 15 -32.35 -23.73 30.72
N THR A 16 -32.32 -24.74 31.59
CA THR A 16 -33.52 -25.26 32.30
C THR A 16 -33.19 -26.46 33.20
N ALA A 17 -33.66 -26.38 34.45
CA ALA A 17 -33.64 -27.48 35.42
C ALA A 17 -34.77 -28.49 35.10
N LEU A 18 -34.45 -29.77 35.23
CA LEU A 18 -35.28 -30.92 34.87
C LEU A 18 -35.93 -31.51 36.13
N VAL A 19 -37.25 -31.69 36.12
CA VAL A 19 -38.02 -32.36 37.19
C VAL A 19 -39.02 -33.36 36.59
N ILE A 20 -38.84 -34.63 36.98
CA ILE A 20 -39.77 -35.79 37.08
C ILE A 20 -40.11 -36.61 35.81
N GLY A 21 -39.90 -37.94 35.90
CA GLY A 21 -40.99 -38.90 35.60
C GLY A 21 -40.71 -40.17 34.77
N VAL A 22 -40.16 -41.22 35.39
CA VAL A 22 -40.55 -42.66 35.33
C VAL A 22 -40.85 -43.35 33.95
N ILE A 23 -39.95 -44.28 33.60
CA ILE A 23 -40.12 -45.65 33.04
C ILE A 23 -41.11 -45.85 31.85
N GLY A 24 -40.55 -46.13 30.67
CA GLY A 24 -41.25 -46.72 29.54
C GLY A 24 -40.29 -47.05 28.40
N SER A 25 -39.99 -48.34 28.24
CA SER A 25 -39.15 -48.94 27.20
C SER A 25 -39.48 -48.48 25.77
N GLY A 26 -38.48 -47.95 25.08
CA GLY A 26 -38.57 -47.53 23.67
C GLY A 26 -37.58 -46.42 23.35
N THR A 27 -36.28 -46.68 23.49
CA THR A 27 -35.22 -45.77 23.03
C THR A 27 -35.27 -45.70 21.50
N ALA A 28 -36.17 -44.89 20.95
CA ALA A 28 -35.92 -44.21 19.69
C ALA A 28 -34.74 -43.28 19.97
N ALA A 29 -33.54 -43.74 19.67
CA ALA A 29 -32.38 -42.88 19.57
C ALA A 29 -32.68 -41.88 18.46
N VAL A 30 -33.22 -40.72 18.83
CA VAL A 30 -33.21 -39.54 17.99
C VAL A 30 -31.74 -39.13 17.94
N GLY A 31 -31.00 -39.76 17.02
CA GLY A 31 -29.68 -39.31 16.65
C GLY A 31 -29.88 -37.91 16.10
N CYS A 32 -29.62 -36.90 16.91
CA CYS A 32 -29.37 -35.57 16.41
C CYS A 32 -28.28 -35.75 15.34
N ALA A 33 -28.65 -35.58 14.07
CA ALA A 33 -27.69 -35.43 13.00
C ALA A 33 -26.94 -34.14 13.32
N GLU A 34 -25.85 -34.27 14.05
CA GLU A 34 -24.96 -33.16 14.40
C GLU A 34 -24.45 -32.60 13.07
N GLU A 35 -24.81 -31.35 12.76
CA GLU A 35 -24.37 -30.68 11.55
C GLU A 35 -22.84 -30.65 11.60
N ARG A 36 -22.20 -31.43 10.72
CA ARG A 36 -20.75 -31.49 10.65
C ARG A 36 -20.21 -30.11 10.29
N ASP A 37 -19.11 -29.74 10.94
CA ASP A 37 -18.39 -28.52 10.59
C ASP A 37 -18.16 -28.45 9.07
N PRO A 38 -18.39 -27.29 8.45
CA PRO A 38 -18.19 -27.14 7.02
C PRO A 38 -16.75 -27.48 6.60
N ILE A 39 -16.62 -28.15 5.46
CA ILE A 39 -15.32 -28.44 4.84
C ILE A 39 -14.88 -27.18 4.11
N ASP A 40 -13.85 -26.50 4.62
CA ASP A 40 -13.29 -25.32 3.98
C ASP A 40 -12.27 -25.71 2.89
N ARG A 41 -12.53 -25.29 1.65
CA ARG A 41 -11.62 -25.45 0.49
C ARG A 41 -11.05 -24.13 -0.01
N VAL A 42 -11.29 -23.03 0.70
CA VAL A 42 -10.77 -21.70 0.36
C VAL A 42 -9.25 -21.74 0.44
N GLN A 43 -8.61 -21.23 -0.60
CA GLN A 43 -7.15 -21.14 -0.67
C GLN A 43 -6.68 -19.95 0.17
N ALA A 44 -5.44 -20.03 0.68
CA ALA A 44 -4.85 -18.95 1.46
C ALA A 44 -4.79 -17.61 0.69
N ASN A 45 -4.55 -16.53 1.42
CA ASN A 45 -4.37 -15.18 0.88
C ASN A 45 -5.58 -14.64 0.09
N ALA A 46 -6.80 -15.04 0.48
CA ALA A 46 -8.01 -14.38 0.04
C ALA A 46 -8.14 -13.02 0.76
N ILE A 47 -8.10 -11.92 0.02
CA ILE A 47 -8.18 -10.57 0.58
C ILE A 47 -9.53 -9.96 0.20
N PRO A 48 -10.31 -9.44 1.16
CA PRO A 48 -11.55 -8.77 0.83
C PRO A 48 -11.25 -7.51 0.02
N LYS A 49 -11.93 -7.32 -1.11
CA LYS A 49 -11.78 -6.12 -1.93
C LYS A 49 -12.13 -4.85 -1.18
N SER A 50 -13.03 -4.94 -0.21
CA SER A 50 -13.40 -3.84 0.66
C SER A 50 -12.26 -3.34 1.54
N PHE A 51 -11.17 -4.09 1.63
CA PHE A 51 -9.91 -3.57 2.16
C PHE A 51 -9.40 -2.39 1.32
N PHE A 52 -9.48 -2.47 0.00
CA PHE A 52 -8.89 -1.50 -0.93
C PHE A 52 -9.87 -0.42 -1.40
N VAL A 53 -11.14 -0.79 -1.67
CA VAL A 53 -12.15 0.06 -2.35
C VAL A 53 -13.46 0.21 -1.56
N GLY A 54 -13.38 0.16 -0.23
CA GLY A 54 -14.57 0.37 0.62
C GLY A 54 -15.64 -0.71 0.52
N ALA A 55 -16.77 -0.51 1.18
CA ALA A 55 -17.87 -1.48 1.17
C ALA A 55 -18.62 -1.49 -0.17
N LYS A 56 -18.65 -0.38 -0.90
CA LYS A 56 -19.38 -0.27 -2.16
C LYS A 56 -18.45 -0.51 -3.36
N LEU A 57 -18.36 -1.76 -3.80
CA LEU A 57 -17.48 -2.15 -4.92
C LEU A 57 -17.79 -1.44 -6.26
N ASN A 58 -19.00 -0.90 -6.42
CA ASN A 58 -19.46 -0.21 -7.64
C ASN A 58 -19.52 1.32 -7.49
N ASP A 59 -19.12 1.88 -6.36
CA ASP A 59 -19.20 3.31 -6.07
C ASP A 59 -18.02 3.75 -5.19
N SER A 60 -17.17 4.64 -5.71
CA SER A 60 -15.96 5.11 -5.02
C SER A 60 -16.22 6.09 -3.86
N SER A 61 -17.48 6.34 -3.50
CA SER A 61 -17.81 7.34 -2.47
C SER A 61 -17.28 6.99 -1.09
N ASP A 62 -17.02 5.71 -0.81
CA ASP A 62 -16.44 5.22 0.44
C ASP A 62 -15.06 4.58 0.25
N ASP A 63 -14.38 4.84 -0.87
CA ASP A 63 -13.03 4.36 -1.12
C ASP A 63 -12.03 4.94 -0.11
N PRO A 64 -11.30 4.11 0.66
CA PRO A 64 -10.30 4.57 1.59
C PRO A 64 -9.04 5.08 0.87
N GLU A 65 -8.39 6.08 1.45
CA GLU A 65 -7.03 6.47 1.08
C GLU A 65 -6.00 5.66 1.87
N PHE A 66 -4.80 5.52 1.32
CA PHE A 66 -3.66 4.85 1.95
C PHE A 66 -2.42 5.73 1.93
N TYR A 67 -1.71 5.82 3.05
CA TYR A 67 -0.30 6.14 3.08
C TYR A 67 0.47 4.97 2.47
N ALA A 68 1.22 5.23 1.41
CA ALA A 68 2.07 4.27 0.73
C ALA A 68 3.52 4.72 0.79
N ARG A 69 4.41 3.77 1.04
CA ARG A 69 5.85 4.01 1.03
C ARG A 69 6.60 2.77 0.59
N SER A 70 7.58 2.97 -0.29
CA SER A 70 8.55 1.96 -0.70
C SER A 70 9.88 2.21 -0.01
N MET A 71 10.57 1.15 0.41
CA MET A 71 11.90 1.22 1.02
C MET A 71 12.76 0.07 0.56
N VAL A 72 14.03 0.34 0.26
CA VAL A 72 15.06 -0.71 0.16
C VAL A 72 15.40 -1.19 1.57
N ILE A 73 15.26 -2.48 1.82
CA ILE A 73 15.48 -3.08 3.15
C ILE A 73 16.68 -4.02 3.20
N ASP A 74 17.14 -4.52 2.05
CA ASP A 74 18.30 -5.41 1.97
C ASP A 74 19.00 -5.28 0.62
N VAL A 75 20.33 -5.32 0.66
CA VAL A 75 21.23 -5.29 -0.51
C VAL A 75 22.43 -6.20 -0.23
N PRO A 76 22.95 -6.93 -1.23
CA PRO A 76 24.15 -7.74 -1.07
C PRO A 76 25.39 -6.87 -0.93
N TYR A 77 26.43 -7.43 -0.31
CA TYR A 77 27.72 -6.77 -0.21
C TYR A 77 28.28 -6.46 -1.61
N GLY A 78 28.74 -5.23 -1.78
CA GLY A 78 29.30 -4.75 -3.04
C GLY A 78 28.23 -4.51 -4.12
N GLU A 79 26.95 -4.38 -3.80
CA GLU A 79 25.97 -3.94 -4.81
C GLU A 79 26.48 -2.65 -5.49
N SER A 80 26.72 -2.72 -6.81
CA SER A 80 27.41 -1.67 -7.59
C SER A 80 26.64 -0.35 -7.70
N GLY A 81 25.43 -0.31 -7.16
CA GLY A 81 24.55 0.85 -7.02
C GLY A 81 24.36 1.34 -5.60
N SER A 82 25.22 0.95 -4.63
CA SER A 82 25.16 1.34 -3.22
C SER A 82 25.51 2.83 -3.03
N ASP A 83 24.77 3.66 -3.73
CA ASP A 83 24.72 5.07 -3.61
C ASP A 83 24.16 5.39 -2.24
N PHE A 84 24.71 6.44 -1.61
CA PHE A 84 24.26 6.92 -0.31
C PHE A 84 22.75 7.20 -0.29
N LEU A 85 22.14 7.37 -1.47
CA LEU A 85 20.72 7.62 -1.64
C LEU A 85 19.80 6.43 -1.31
N MET A 86 20.22 5.17 -1.48
CA MET A 86 19.33 3.98 -1.39
C MET A 86 18.56 3.87 -0.07
N PHE A 87 19.22 4.17 1.04
CA PHE A 87 18.65 4.08 2.39
C PHE A 87 18.18 5.44 2.94
N THR A 88 18.27 6.51 2.13
CA THR A 88 17.88 7.85 2.58
C THR A 88 16.41 8.12 2.33
N ASN A 89 15.85 9.04 3.11
CA ASN A 89 14.47 9.50 2.92
C ASN A 89 14.29 10.31 1.61
N THR A 90 15.39 10.75 0.98
CA THR A 90 15.37 11.60 -0.23
C THR A 90 14.63 10.95 -1.40
N ILE A 91 14.66 9.62 -1.49
CA ILE A 91 14.06 8.84 -2.59
C ILE A 91 12.97 7.87 -2.11
N ASN A 92 12.74 7.79 -0.79
CA ASN A 92 11.75 6.90 -0.17
C ASN A 92 10.61 7.73 0.45
N SER A 93 9.96 8.56 -0.38
CA SER A 93 8.92 9.48 0.06
C SER A 93 7.60 8.75 0.37
N MET A 94 6.85 9.27 1.33
CA MET A 94 5.49 8.79 1.62
C MET A 94 4.50 9.54 0.74
N SER A 95 3.60 8.81 0.11
CA SER A 95 2.54 9.38 -0.72
C SER A 95 1.18 8.88 -0.26
N LYS A 96 0.13 9.67 -0.46
CA LYS A 96 -1.25 9.18 -0.35
C LYS A 96 -1.68 8.60 -1.69
N ILE A 97 -2.30 7.42 -1.65
CA ILE A 97 -2.81 6.73 -2.82
C ILE A 97 -4.25 6.25 -2.59
N LYS A 98 -4.95 6.01 -3.69
CA LYS A 98 -6.18 5.23 -3.74
C LYS A 98 -5.99 4.03 -4.66
N TRP A 99 -6.71 2.96 -4.36
CA TRP A 99 -6.70 1.75 -5.17
C TRP A 99 -7.87 1.73 -6.13
N SER A 100 -7.65 1.13 -7.29
CA SER A 100 -8.71 0.68 -8.18
C SER A 100 -8.50 -0.79 -8.50
N ILE A 101 -9.58 -1.54 -8.56
CA ILE A 101 -9.54 -2.94 -8.95
C ILE A 101 -10.01 -3.05 -10.39
N GLU A 102 -9.10 -3.43 -11.27
CA GLU A 102 -9.37 -3.84 -12.64
C GLU A 102 -9.48 -5.38 -12.69
N GLU A 103 -9.90 -5.94 -13.82
CA GLU A 103 -10.12 -7.39 -13.93
C GLU A 103 -8.86 -8.20 -13.59
N ASN A 104 -7.71 -7.75 -14.10
CA ASN A 104 -6.43 -8.45 -13.96
C ASN A 104 -5.39 -7.67 -13.14
N ASN A 105 -5.71 -6.47 -12.63
CA ASN A 105 -4.74 -5.60 -11.97
C ASN A 105 -5.35 -4.85 -10.78
N LEU A 106 -4.58 -4.76 -9.70
CA LEU A 106 -4.79 -3.85 -8.58
C LEU A 106 -3.87 -2.65 -8.80
N VAL A 107 -4.47 -1.48 -9.06
CA VAL A 107 -3.73 -0.28 -9.46
C VAL A 107 -3.82 0.77 -8.37
N GLY A 108 -2.67 1.23 -7.88
CA GLY A 108 -2.54 2.30 -6.90
C GLY A 108 -2.20 3.62 -7.60
N ARG A 109 -3.04 4.64 -7.40
CA ARG A 109 -2.88 5.98 -7.97
C ARG A 109 -2.72 7.03 -6.87
N VAL A 110 -1.88 8.03 -7.10
CA VAL A 110 -1.70 9.16 -6.18
C VAL A 110 -3.02 9.90 -5.98
N SER A 111 -3.39 10.17 -4.73
CA SER A 111 -4.68 10.78 -4.36
C SER A 111 -4.61 12.29 -4.06
N PHE A 112 -3.66 12.97 -4.68
CA PHE A 112 -3.48 14.42 -4.54
C PHE A 112 -2.82 14.97 -5.81
N GLU A 113 -3.04 16.26 -6.08
CA GLU A 113 -2.29 16.95 -7.12
C GLU A 113 -0.84 17.12 -6.68
N ARG A 114 0.11 16.87 -7.60
CA ARG A 114 1.53 17.11 -7.31
C ARG A 114 1.78 18.55 -6.83
N ILE A 115 1.08 19.49 -7.47
CA ILE A 115 1.07 20.91 -7.11
C ILE A 115 -0.38 21.35 -7.09
N GLU A 116 -0.80 21.96 -5.98
CA GLU A 116 -2.18 22.39 -5.77
C GLU A 116 -2.62 23.38 -6.87
N GLY A 117 -3.82 23.15 -7.41
CA GLY A 117 -4.46 24.03 -8.39
C GLY A 117 -3.97 23.85 -9.84
N THR A 118 -3.38 22.71 -10.18
CA THR A 118 -2.86 22.41 -11.51
C THR A 118 -3.90 21.76 -12.43
N ASP A 119 -4.10 20.46 -12.33
CA ASP A 119 -4.96 19.67 -13.22
C ASP A 119 -6.12 18.96 -12.51
N GLY A 120 -6.23 19.11 -11.20
CA GLY A 120 -7.26 18.55 -10.34
C GLY A 120 -7.17 17.03 -10.17
N LYS A 121 -6.16 16.36 -10.74
CA LYS A 121 -6.10 14.90 -10.76
C LYS A 121 -5.71 14.31 -9.41
N GLY A 122 -6.23 13.12 -9.13
CA GLY A 122 -6.03 12.43 -7.87
C GLY A 122 -6.87 12.99 -6.73
N LEU A 123 -7.44 14.18 -6.86
CA LEU A 123 -8.39 14.71 -5.88
C LEU A 123 -9.72 13.98 -5.99
N GLN A 124 -10.47 13.99 -4.89
CA GLN A 124 -11.92 13.79 -4.96
C GLN A 124 -12.46 14.80 -5.98
N PRO A 125 -13.04 14.36 -7.10
CA PRO A 125 -13.49 15.30 -8.12
C PRO A 125 -14.49 16.26 -7.49
N ILE A 126 -14.16 17.56 -7.53
CA ILE A 126 -15.11 18.62 -7.19
C ILE A 126 -16.35 18.34 -8.03
N LYS A 127 -17.54 18.37 -7.43
CA LYS A 127 -18.81 18.36 -8.18
C LYS A 127 -18.80 19.61 -9.05
N ASP A 128 -18.20 19.52 -10.23
CA ASP A 128 -18.23 20.56 -11.23
C ASP A 128 -19.73 20.85 -11.50
N PRO A 129 -20.21 22.07 -11.23
CA PRO A 129 -21.61 22.41 -11.42
C PRO A 129 -22.11 22.25 -12.86
N GLN A 130 -21.19 22.22 -13.84
CA GLN A 130 -21.47 22.04 -15.27
C GLN A 130 -21.28 20.60 -15.74
N ARG A 131 -20.75 19.73 -14.87
CA ARG A 131 -20.53 18.32 -15.19
C ARG A 131 -21.84 17.59 -15.26
N ASP A 132 -22.01 16.86 -16.36
CA ASP A 132 -23.12 15.93 -16.55
C ASP A 132 -23.18 14.93 -15.38
N PRO A 133 -24.19 15.02 -14.50
CA PRO A 133 -24.29 14.15 -13.34
C PRO A 133 -24.59 12.70 -13.71
N THR A 134 -24.94 12.42 -14.97
CA THR A 134 -25.19 11.07 -15.48
C THR A 134 -23.90 10.31 -15.81
N LYS A 135 -22.75 11.02 -15.92
CA LYS A 135 -21.44 10.38 -16.13
C LYS A 135 -20.81 10.03 -14.78
N PRO A 136 -20.22 8.83 -14.61
CA PRO A 136 -19.49 8.48 -13.40
C PRO A 136 -18.28 9.40 -13.22
N LEU A 137 -18.00 9.81 -11.97
CA LEU A 137 -16.81 10.61 -11.63
C LEU A 137 -15.57 9.87 -12.12
N ALA A 138 -14.55 10.59 -12.61
CA ALA A 138 -13.27 9.94 -12.90
C ALA A 138 -12.69 9.52 -11.55
N GLN A 139 -12.91 8.26 -11.16
CA GLN A 139 -12.51 7.75 -9.85
C GLN A 139 -10.98 7.56 -9.74
N ASN A 140 -10.29 7.60 -10.88
CA ASN A 140 -8.95 7.03 -11.07
C ASN A 140 -8.06 7.85 -12.05
N ASP A 141 -8.05 9.17 -11.95
CA ASP A 141 -7.24 10.03 -12.84
C ASP A 141 -5.86 10.41 -12.29
N GLY A 142 -5.58 10.05 -11.03
CA GLY A 142 -4.27 10.25 -10.41
C GLY A 142 -3.13 9.47 -11.10
N VAL A 143 -1.88 9.85 -10.78
CA VAL A 143 -0.68 9.20 -11.34
C VAL A 143 -0.58 7.76 -10.82
N VAL A 144 -0.42 6.80 -11.74
CA VAL A 144 -0.22 5.38 -11.40
C VAL A 144 1.18 5.17 -10.82
N VAL A 145 1.23 4.62 -9.60
CA VAL A 145 2.48 4.41 -8.83
C VAL A 145 2.66 2.96 -8.37
N TYR A 146 1.56 2.20 -8.29
CA TYR A 146 1.60 0.75 -8.04
C TYR A 146 0.70 0.03 -9.02
N ASN A 147 1.12 -1.15 -9.48
CA ASN A 147 0.31 -2.05 -10.27
C ASN A 147 0.69 -3.50 -9.95
N PHE A 148 -0.23 -4.23 -9.34
CA PHE A 148 -0.05 -5.63 -8.96
C PHE A 148 -1.03 -6.51 -9.73
N ARG A 149 -0.58 -7.67 -10.19
CA ARG A 149 -1.45 -8.58 -10.94
C ARG A 149 -2.48 -9.23 -10.03
N VAL A 150 -3.74 -9.20 -10.42
CA VAL A 150 -4.81 -9.99 -9.80
C VAL A 150 -4.78 -11.40 -10.40
N ILE A 151 -4.66 -12.41 -9.53
CA ILE A 151 -4.65 -13.83 -9.91
C ILE A 151 -6.08 -14.34 -10.11
N SER A 152 -6.97 -14.01 -9.19
CA SER A 152 -8.37 -14.44 -9.21
C SER A 152 -9.24 -13.49 -8.41
N GLN A 153 -10.51 -13.39 -8.82
CA GLN A 153 -11.56 -12.69 -8.07
C GLN A 153 -12.71 -13.66 -7.87
N PHE A 154 -13.18 -13.82 -6.63
CA PHE A 154 -14.09 -14.89 -6.23
C PHE A 154 -14.90 -14.52 -5.01
N ASP A 155 -15.96 -15.27 -4.79
CA ASP A 155 -16.76 -15.25 -3.57
C ASP A 155 -16.46 -16.49 -2.74
N ILE A 156 -16.47 -16.32 -1.42
CA ILE A 156 -16.39 -17.44 -0.48
C ILE A 156 -17.82 -17.79 -0.08
N ARG A 157 -18.32 -18.91 -0.59
CA ARG A 157 -19.70 -19.37 -0.32
C ARG A 157 -19.77 -20.87 -0.17
N ARG A 158 -20.89 -21.36 0.37
CA ARG A 158 -21.19 -22.80 0.32
C ARG A 158 -21.41 -23.23 -1.13
N SER A 159 -20.76 -24.32 -1.49
CA SER A 159 -21.03 -25.05 -2.73
C SER A 159 -22.49 -25.49 -2.75
N TYR A 160 -23.09 -25.56 -3.93
CA TYR A 160 -24.49 -25.93 -4.08
C TYR A 160 -24.68 -26.72 -5.37
N ASN A 161 -25.75 -27.51 -5.45
CA ASN A 161 -26.13 -28.15 -6.70
C ASN A 161 -26.75 -27.11 -7.64
N PRO A 162 -26.16 -26.81 -8.81
CA PRO A 162 -26.68 -25.78 -9.71
C PRO A 162 -28.09 -26.07 -10.26
N GLN A 163 -28.53 -27.33 -10.23
CA GLN A 163 -29.86 -27.73 -10.72
C GLN A 163 -30.96 -27.56 -9.67
N THR A 164 -30.66 -27.80 -8.39
CA THR A 164 -31.66 -27.81 -7.30
C THR A 164 -31.52 -26.64 -6.34
N GLY A 165 -30.35 -25.99 -6.29
CA GLY A 165 -30.04 -24.93 -5.32
C GLY A 165 -29.70 -25.44 -3.92
N GLU A 166 -29.69 -26.75 -3.68
CA GLU A 166 -29.35 -27.31 -2.38
C GLU A 166 -27.88 -27.06 -2.05
N GLU A 167 -27.64 -26.42 -0.90
CA GLU A 167 -26.30 -26.16 -0.38
C GLU A 167 -25.67 -27.44 0.19
N SER A 168 -24.39 -27.61 -0.08
CA SER A 168 -23.55 -28.66 0.48
C SER A 168 -22.79 -28.14 1.72
N ASN A 169 -22.16 -29.05 2.46
CA ASN A 169 -21.35 -28.72 3.61
C ASN A 169 -19.94 -28.21 3.26
N VAL A 170 -19.63 -28.00 1.98
CA VAL A 170 -18.32 -27.55 1.51
C VAL A 170 -18.36 -26.05 1.20
N ILE A 171 -17.44 -25.28 1.78
CA ILE A 171 -17.19 -23.87 1.46
C ILE A 171 -16.10 -23.82 0.38
N GLU A 172 -16.35 -23.09 -0.71
CA GLU A 172 -15.43 -23.00 -1.84
C GLU A 172 -15.36 -21.58 -2.44
N GLU A 173 -14.36 -21.38 -3.30
CA GLU A 173 -14.18 -20.16 -4.08
C GLU A 173 -15.04 -20.21 -5.34
N ASN A 174 -16.10 -19.41 -5.40
CA ASN A 174 -16.92 -19.28 -6.58
C ASN A 174 -16.46 -18.09 -7.44
N ALA A 175 -16.06 -18.38 -8.68
CA ALA A 175 -15.61 -17.39 -9.65
C ALA A 175 -16.49 -17.35 -10.90
N THR A 176 -17.75 -17.78 -10.81
CA THR A 176 -18.64 -17.96 -11.98
C THR A 176 -19.99 -17.28 -11.82
N ASP A 177 -20.55 -17.22 -10.61
CA ASP A 177 -21.96 -16.84 -10.41
C ASP A 177 -22.19 -15.34 -10.53
N ARG A 178 -21.20 -14.54 -10.11
CA ARG A 178 -21.21 -13.08 -10.21
C ARG A 178 -20.14 -12.59 -11.18
N PRO A 179 -20.35 -11.46 -11.88
CA PRO A 179 -19.28 -10.75 -12.59
C PRO A 179 -18.11 -10.45 -11.66
N TRP A 180 -16.89 -10.36 -12.20
CA TRP A 180 -15.68 -10.20 -11.37
C TRP A 180 -15.75 -8.98 -10.46
N GLN A 181 -16.30 -7.85 -10.93
CA GLN A 181 -16.37 -6.59 -10.20
C GLN A 181 -17.20 -6.70 -8.91
N ASP A 182 -18.24 -7.53 -8.92
CA ASP A 182 -19.18 -7.68 -7.80
C ASP A 182 -18.74 -8.72 -6.76
N ARG A 183 -17.65 -9.45 -7.04
CA ARG A 183 -17.11 -10.48 -6.13
C ARG A 183 -16.40 -9.85 -4.94
N GLU A 184 -16.53 -10.45 -3.78
CA GLU A 184 -16.07 -9.88 -2.51
C GLU A 184 -14.57 -10.04 -2.25
N TYR A 185 -13.97 -11.10 -2.77
CA TYR A 185 -12.58 -11.44 -2.52
C TYR A 185 -11.76 -11.42 -3.81
N MET A 186 -10.48 -11.16 -3.63
CA MET A 186 -9.49 -11.35 -4.68
C MET A 186 -8.20 -11.90 -4.10
N ARG A 187 -7.41 -12.48 -5.01
CA ARG A 187 -6.05 -12.90 -4.74
C ARG A 187 -5.13 -12.11 -5.65
N VAL A 188 -4.15 -11.45 -5.05
CA VAL A 188 -3.21 -10.57 -5.74
C VAL A 188 -1.83 -11.18 -5.67
N ASP A 189 -1.13 -11.17 -6.79
CA ASP A 189 0.29 -11.46 -6.87
C ASP A 189 1.07 -10.20 -6.52
N PHE A 190 1.49 -10.13 -5.26
CA PHE A 190 2.30 -9.02 -4.76
C PHE A 190 3.78 -9.17 -5.06
N SER A 191 4.23 -10.25 -5.71
CA SER A 191 5.66 -10.49 -5.92
C SER A 191 6.37 -9.44 -6.77
N GLN A 192 5.62 -8.73 -7.62
CA GLN A 192 6.14 -7.74 -8.57
C GLN A 192 5.23 -6.52 -8.65
N ASN A 193 5.81 -5.33 -8.49
CA ASN A 193 5.18 -4.08 -8.93
C ASN A 193 5.50 -3.89 -10.42
N LEU A 194 4.46 -3.78 -11.26
CA LEU A 194 4.59 -3.59 -12.70
C LEU A 194 4.92 -2.14 -13.08
N VAL A 195 4.81 -1.19 -12.15
CA VAL A 195 5.23 0.20 -12.35
C VAL A 195 6.73 0.32 -12.07
N THR A 196 7.50 0.63 -13.11
CA THR A 196 8.99 0.72 -13.06
C THR A 196 9.53 2.05 -13.59
N THR A 197 8.64 3.04 -13.79
CA THR A 197 8.98 4.34 -14.40
C THR A 197 8.37 5.53 -13.66
N ALA A 198 7.88 5.34 -12.43
CA ALA A 198 7.27 6.41 -11.65
C ALA A 198 8.35 7.19 -10.90
N TYR A 199 9.26 7.88 -11.59
CA TYR A 199 10.50 8.47 -11.02
C TYR A 199 10.35 9.29 -9.73
N ASP A 200 9.22 9.96 -9.51
CA ASP A 200 8.99 10.77 -8.30
C ASP A 200 8.43 9.97 -7.11
N PHE A 201 7.98 8.74 -7.35
CA PHE A 201 7.23 7.90 -6.41
C PHE A 201 7.77 6.47 -6.30
N ASP A 202 8.60 6.04 -7.25
CA ASP A 202 9.34 4.79 -7.28
C ASP A 202 10.83 5.09 -7.09
N THR A 203 11.32 4.69 -5.92
CA THR A 203 12.71 4.79 -5.49
C THR A 203 13.69 4.29 -6.55
N LEU A 204 13.36 3.18 -7.22
CA LEU A 204 14.31 2.50 -8.11
C LEU A 204 14.37 3.12 -9.50
N SER A 205 13.23 3.59 -10.03
CA SER A 205 13.17 4.34 -11.28
C SER A 205 14.21 5.46 -11.29
N LEU A 206 14.29 6.26 -10.22
CA LEU A 206 15.20 7.38 -10.13
C LEU A 206 16.66 6.95 -9.92
N LEU A 207 16.91 5.94 -9.08
CA LEU A 207 18.25 5.37 -8.87
C LEU A 207 18.85 4.79 -10.15
N GLY A 208 18.02 4.22 -11.03
CA GLY A 208 18.48 3.62 -12.28
C GLY A 208 19.09 4.66 -13.22
N VAL A 209 18.51 5.88 -13.21
CA VAL A 209 19.02 7.02 -13.99
C VAL A 209 20.37 7.51 -13.46
N TYR A 210 20.53 7.64 -12.14
CA TYR A 210 21.75 8.20 -11.56
C TYR A 210 22.98 7.30 -11.73
N ASN A 211 22.81 5.98 -11.62
CA ASN A 211 23.94 5.04 -11.57
C ASN A 211 24.06 4.14 -12.81
N GLY A 212 23.21 4.34 -13.83
CA GLY A 212 23.21 3.51 -15.03
C GLY A 212 22.91 2.06 -14.68
N ILE A 213 21.90 1.84 -13.84
CA ILE A 213 21.45 0.51 -13.40
C ILE A 213 20.05 0.29 -13.93
N ARG A 214 19.84 -0.88 -14.53
CA ARG A 214 18.51 -1.33 -14.90
C ARG A 214 17.96 -2.20 -13.78
N TYR A 215 16.86 -1.77 -13.18
CA TYR A 215 16.11 -2.59 -12.25
C TYR A 215 15.05 -3.39 -12.99
N THR A 216 15.02 -4.71 -12.76
CA THR A 216 13.99 -5.59 -13.30
C THR A 216 13.27 -6.32 -12.17
N PRO A 217 11.93 -6.33 -12.16
CA PRO A 217 11.18 -7.03 -11.11
C PRO A 217 11.39 -8.55 -11.21
N MET A 218 11.53 -9.21 -10.06
CA MET A 218 11.66 -10.65 -9.95
C MET A 218 10.47 -11.22 -9.19
N GLN A 219 9.99 -12.39 -9.61
CA GLN A 219 8.94 -13.10 -8.88
C GLN A 219 9.53 -13.66 -7.58
N PHE A 220 9.15 -13.07 -6.46
CA PHE A 220 9.49 -13.52 -5.13
C PHE A 220 8.27 -14.15 -4.45
N ASP A 221 8.37 -15.43 -4.09
CA ASP A 221 7.33 -16.17 -3.36
C ASP A 221 7.88 -16.65 -2.03
N VAL A 222 7.32 -16.13 -0.94
CA VAL A 222 7.67 -16.52 0.42
C VAL A 222 6.71 -17.60 0.88
N ARG A 223 7.16 -18.85 0.81
CA ARG A 223 6.37 -20.01 1.23
C ARG A 223 6.33 -20.21 2.74
N ASN A 224 7.31 -19.66 3.46
CA ASN A 224 7.39 -19.76 4.91
C ASN A 224 6.70 -18.54 5.55
N PRO A 225 5.54 -18.69 6.20
CA PRO A 225 4.84 -17.57 6.82
C PRO A 225 5.60 -16.94 8.01
N ASN A 226 6.64 -17.60 8.53
CA ASN A 226 7.51 -17.06 9.58
C ASN A 226 8.77 -16.36 9.03
N ASP A 227 8.91 -16.23 7.72
CA ASP A 227 10.01 -15.49 7.10
C ASP A 227 9.86 -13.99 7.39
N GLU A 228 10.98 -13.29 7.61
CA GLU A 228 10.99 -11.84 7.84
C GLU A 228 10.43 -11.04 6.66
N ASN A 229 10.48 -11.62 5.46
CA ASN A 229 9.98 -11.02 4.22
C ASN A 229 8.57 -11.50 3.86
N ALA A 230 7.93 -12.34 4.68
CA ALA A 230 6.56 -12.75 4.47
C ALA A 230 5.62 -11.51 4.50
N PRO A 231 4.59 -11.48 3.64
CA PRO A 231 3.65 -10.36 3.63
C PRO A 231 2.84 -10.32 4.93
N VAL A 232 2.59 -9.10 5.43
CA VAL A 232 1.80 -8.86 6.64
C VAL A 232 0.44 -8.30 6.23
N TYR A 233 -0.62 -9.03 6.55
CA TYR A 233 -2.00 -8.62 6.30
C TYR A 233 -2.70 -8.31 7.63
N ASP A 234 -2.81 -7.03 7.98
CA ASP A 234 -3.67 -6.57 9.08
C ASP A 234 -4.87 -5.81 8.51
N ILE A 235 -5.83 -6.59 8.02
CA ILE A 235 -7.06 -6.08 7.40
C ILE A 235 -7.87 -5.23 8.39
N LYS A 236 -7.85 -5.57 9.69
CA LYS A 236 -8.60 -4.84 10.72
C LYS A 236 -7.94 -3.52 11.11
N GLY A 237 -6.62 -3.50 11.24
CA GLY A 237 -5.84 -2.29 11.49
C GLY A 237 -5.62 -1.43 10.25
N GLY A 238 -6.06 -1.89 9.07
CA GLY A 238 -5.93 -1.15 7.83
C GLY A 238 -4.49 -1.12 7.30
N TYR A 239 -3.69 -2.15 7.57
CA TYR A 239 -2.28 -2.22 7.22
C TYR A 239 -1.98 -3.43 6.33
N LEU A 240 -1.17 -3.18 5.29
CA LEU A 240 -0.65 -4.17 4.36
C LEU A 240 0.83 -3.90 4.16
N ASP A 241 1.64 -4.93 4.28
CA ASP A 241 3.08 -4.89 4.03
C ASP A 241 3.48 -6.04 3.11
N ILE A 242 4.17 -5.74 2.02
CA ILE A 242 4.59 -6.73 1.03
C ILE A 242 6.05 -6.51 0.66
N THR A 243 6.74 -7.61 0.35
CA THR A 243 8.15 -7.58 -0.03
C THR A 243 8.30 -7.98 -1.48
N ASN A 244 9.00 -7.14 -2.25
CA ASN A 244 9.38 -7.39 -3.64
C ASN A 244 10.87 -7.59 -3.73
N LYS A 245 11.29 -8.33 -4.75
CA LYS A 245 12.70 -8.42 -5.12
C LYS A 245 12.91 -7.93 -6.53
N VAL A 246 14.02 -7.24 -6.74
CA VAL A 246 14.42 -6.74 -8.06
C VAL A 246 15.85 -7.18 -8.35
N PHE A 247 16.15 -7.38 -9.63
CA PHE A 247 17.51 -7.49 -10.12
C PHE A 247 18.04 -6.12 -10.53
N ALA A 248 19.12 -5.70 -9.90
CA ALA A 248 19.91 -4.52 -10.24
C ALA A 248 21.02 -4.92 -11.23
N GLU A 249 20.85 -4.56 -12.49
CA GLU A 249 21.78 -4.91 -13.56
C GLU A 249 22.59 -3.68 -14.01
N PRO A 250 23.93 -3.71 -13.93
CA PRO A 250 24.74 -2.62 -14.45
C PRO A 250 24.59 -2.46 -15.97
N GLN A 251 24.32 -1.25 -16.44
CA GLN A 251 24.24 -0.96 -17.87
C GLN A 251 25.64 -0.77 -18.46
N THR A 252 25.76 -1.07 -19.75
CA THR A 252 26.97 -0.75 -20.52
C THR A 252 26.92 0.71 -20.95
N ILE A 253 28.04 1.40 -20.78
CA ILE A 253 28.21 2.80 -21.18
C ILE A 253 29.34 2.91 -22.22
N ASN A 254 29.33 4.01 -22.98
CA ASN A 254 30.39 4.32 -23.94
C ASN A 254 31.30 5.40 -23.35
N VAL A 255 32.58 5.09 -23.19
CA VAL A 255 33.63 6.00 -22.72
C VAL A 255 34.67 6.12 -23.82
N GLY A 256 34.63 7.20 -24.59
CA GLY A 256 35.62 7.48 -25.63
C GLY A 256 35.71 6.43 -26.74
N GLY A 257 34.59 5.76 -27.09
CA GLY A 257 34.53 4.71 -28.11
C GLY A 257 34.70 3.29 -27.57
N MET A 258 35.00 3.13 -26.28
CA MET A 258 35.05 1.83 -25.60
C MET A 258 33.74 1.57 -24.85
N GLN A 259 33.16 0.38 -25.03
CA GLN A 259 32.00 -0.07 -24.27
C GLN A 259 32.46 -0.76 -22.99
N LEU A 260 32.04 -0.24 -21.84
CA LEU A 260 32.39 -0.77 -20.51
C LEU A 260 31.13 -0.83 -19.65
N PRO A 261 30.97 -1.83 -18.76
CA PRO A 261 29.96 -1.78 -17.72
C PRO A 261 30.13 -0.52 -16.86
N GLY A 262 29.05 0.21 -16.61
CA GLY A 262 29.04 1.44 -15.81
C GLY A 262 29.60 1.22 -14.40
N CYS A 263 29.39 0.03 -13.82
CA CYS A 263 29.94 -0.37 -12.53
C CYS A 263 31.47 -0.35 -12.44
N LEU A 264 32.20 -0.38 -13.57
CA LEU A 264 33.67 -0.30 -13.56
C LEU A 264 34.20 1.14 -13.51
N LEU A 265 33.37 2.15 -13.83
CA LEU A 265 33.81 3.54 -13.91
C LEU A 265 34.40 4.09 -12.61
N PRO A 266 33.75 3.93 -11.43
CA PRO A 266 34.31 4.46 -10.18
C PRO A 266 35.70 3.87 -9.91
N SER A 267 35.89 2.57 -10.14
CA SER A 267 37.18 1.87 -9.96
C SER A 267 38.25 2.35 -10.95
N ILE A 268 37.88 2.60 -12.22
CA ILE A 268 38.79 3.05 -13.28
C ILE A 268 39.17 4.53 -13.13
N VAL A 269 38.21 5.39 -12.77
CA VAL A 269 38.38 6.86 -12.74
C VAL A 269 38.90 7.35 -11.38
N ARG A 270 38.48 6.75 -10.26
CA ARG A 270 38.86 7.18 -8.90
C ARG A 270 40.05 6.45 -8.31
N GLY A 271 40.69 5.54 -9.07
CA GLY A 271 41.98 4.94 -8.72
C GLY A 271 41.97 4.05 -7.48
N GLY A 272 41.40 2.84 -7.59
CA GLY A 272 41.78 1.73 -6.70
C GLY A 272 40.90 1.48 -5.46
N THR A 273 39.58 1.60 -5.57
CA THR A 273 38.66 1.15 -4.50
C THR A 273 38.32 -0.34 -4.64
N GLU A 274 39.32 -1.21 -4.53
CA GLU A 274 39.13 -2.67 -4.47
C GLU A 274 38.87 -3.14 -3.02
N PRO A 275 37.89 -4.01 -2.73
CA PRO A 275 36.77 -4.48 -3.54
C PRO A 275 35.45 -3.89 -3.00
N VAL A 276 35.03 -2.70 -3.42
CA VAL A 276 33.74 -2.12 -2.94
C VAL A 276 32.56 -2.33 -3.89
N GLY A 277 32.74 -2.95 -5.07
CA GLY A 277 31.66 -3.15 -6.03
C GLY A 277 31.72 -4.48 -6.80
N ASN A 278 30.68 -5.28 -6.66
CA ASN A 278 30.28 -6.41 -7.49
C ASN A 278 29.64 -5.90 -8.78
N CYS A 279 30.32 -6.09 -9.91
CA CYS A 279 29.86 -5.69 -11.26
C CYS A 279 29.00 -6.79 -11.92
N ASN A 280 28.34 -7.62 -11.12
CA ASN A 280 27.33 -8.60 -11.55
C ASN A 280 25.92 -8.08 -11.24
N PRO A 281 24.88 -8.62 -11.90
CA PRO A 281 23.51 -8.46 -11.45
C PRO A 281 23.34 -8.90 -10.00
N ASN A 282 22.69 -8.06 -9.21
CA ASN A 282 22.46 -8.30 -7.78
C ASN A 282 20.98 -8.22 -7.45
N GLU A 283 20.55 -8.99 -6.46
CA GLU A 283 19.19 -8.95 -5.95
C GLU A 283 19.06 -7.84 -4.90
N ILE A 284 18.02 -7.01 -4.98
CA ILE A 284 17.68 -6.01 -3.97
C ILE A 284 16.28 -6.31 -3.45
N THR A 285 16.12 -6.20 -2.13
CA THR A 285 14.83 -6.39 -1.47
C THR A 285 14.18 -5.06 -1.15
N ILE A 286 12.93 -4.90 -1.59
CA ILE A 286 12.12 -3.70 -1.38
C ILE A 286 10.91 -4.08 -0.54
N ARG A 287 10.57 -3.24 0.42
CA ARG A 287 9.33 -3.32 1.17
C ARG A 287 8.38 -2.23 0.76
N HIS A 288 7.15 -2.61 0.42
CA HIS A 288 6.05 -1.69 0.17
C HIS A 288 5.06 -1.75 1.32
N ALA A 289 4.97 -0.66 2.08
CA ALA A 289 4.07 -0.53 3.22
C ALA A 289 2.88 0.37 2.85
N PHE A 290 1.68 -0.11 3.18
CA PHE A 290 0.42 0.57 2.93
C PHE A 290 -0.39 0.63 4.22
N LYS A 291 -0.80 1.83 4.61
CA LYS A 291 -1.61 2.06 5.80
C LYS A 291 -2.80 2.95 5.46
N ARG A 292 -4.01 2.54 5.80
CA ARG A 292 -5.20 3.37 5.64
C ARG A 292 -5.00 4.73 6.32
N VAL A 293 -5.35 5.79 5.60
CA VAL A 293 -5.43 7.13 6.15
C VAL A 293 -6.60 7.17 7.13
N VAL A 294 -6.36 7.76 8.29
CA VAL A 294 -7.38 8.02 9.30
C VAL A 294 -7.53 9.52 9.39
N ASP A 295 -8.77 9.99 9.40
CA ASP A 295 -9.05 11.40 9.59
C ASP A 295 -8.54 11.84 10.97
N THR A 296 -7.78 12.93 10.95
CA THR A 296 -7.26 13.58 12.15
C THR A 296 -7.68 15.05 12.14
N ASP A 297 -7.73 15.66 13.31
CA ASP A 297 -7.94 17.10 13.50
C ASP A 297 -6.72 17.96 13.14
N TYR A 298 -5.63 17.34 12.68
CA TYR A 298 -4.42 18.03 12.27
C TYR A 298 -4.62 18.79 10.94
N GLU A 299 -4.50 20.12 11.01
CA GLU A 299 -4.42 21.00 9.84
C GLU A 299 -3.03 21.62 9.75
N PRO A 300 -2.28 21.45 8.64
CA PRO A 300 -0.97 22.07 8.48
C PRO A 300 -1.06 23.59 8.56
N MET A 301 -0.20 24.21 9.38
CA MET A 301 -0.14 25.66 9.50
C MET A 301 0.87 26.25 8.52
N ASP A 302 0.43 27.21 7.71
CA ASP A 302 1.32 28.03 6.89
C ASP A 302 2.16 28.98 7.77
N TRP A 303 3.45 29.04 7.49
CA TRP A 303 4.46 29.69 8.33
C TRP A 303 5.34 30.60 7.48
N ASP A 304 4.86 31.82 7.24
CA ASP A 304 5.49 32.81 6.39
C ASP A 304 5.62 34.20 7.07
N GLY A 305 6.26 35.12 6.36
CA GLY A 305 6.40 36.53 6.74
C GLY A 305 6.94 36.75 8.16
N GLN A 306 6.27 37.62 8.91
CA GLN A 306 6.69 38.07 10.24
C GLN A 306 6.84 36.93 11.25
N ARG A 307 6.07 35.83 11.09
CA ARG A 307 6.18 34.65 11.98
C ARG A 307 7.52 33.97 11.82
N PHE A 308 7.96 33.78 10.58
CA PHE A 308 9.28 33.22 10.28
C PHE A 308 10.41 34.19 10.64
N GLU A 309 10.21 35.50 10.47
CA GLU A 309 11.20 36.53 10.86
C GLU A 309 11.41 36.60 12.38
N THR A 310 10.33 36.42 13.16
CA THR A 310 10.41 36.49 14.63
C THR A 310 11.22 35.32 15.19
N TYR A 311 11.01 34.13 14.66
CA TYR A 311 11.87 32.97 14.88
C TYR A 311 11.67 31.98 13.73
N GLY A 312 12.78 31.52 13.18
CA GLY A 312 12.76 30.54 12.10
C GLY A 312 12.06 29.25 12.51
N ALA A 313 11.67 28.46 11.53
CA ALA A 313 11.09 27.15 11.75
C ALA A 313 11.54 26.15 10.69
N PHE A 314 11.49 24.86 11.01
CA PHE A 314 11.61 23.83 9.97
C PHE A 314 10.25 23.70 9.28
N THR A 315 10.22 24.08 8.01
CA THR A 315 9.04 24.00 7.17
C THR A 315 9.19 22.91 6.13
N THR A 316 8.05 22.41 5.66
CA THR A 316 7.94 21.68 4.41
C THR A 316 7.30 22.59 3.39
N ASP A 317 8.05 22.89 2.34
CA ASP A 317 7.68 23.84 1.32
C ASP A 317 6.80 23.15 0.25
N ARG A 318 5.69 23.80 -0.12
CA ARG A 318 4.74 23.36 -1.15
C ARG A 318 4.62 24.43 -2.21
N ASN A 319 5.20 24.17 -3.38
CA ASN A 319 5.18 25.11 -4.50
C ASN A 319 3.75 25.53 -4.83
N GLY A 320 3.59 26.80 -5.17
CA GLY A 320 2.31 27.35 -5.62
C GLY A 320 2.21 27.38 -7.14
N TYR A 321 1.00 27.21 -7.65
CA TYR A 321 0.70 27.32 -9.07
C TYR A 321 -0.42 28.32 -9.32
N ALA A 322 -0.32 29.06 -10.43
CA ALA A 322 -1.37 29.92 -10.96
C ALA A 322 -1.52 29.63 -12.46
N ARG A 323 -2.74 29.36 -12.92
CA ARG A 323 -2.99 28.87 -14.30
C ARG A 323 -2.42 29.77 -15.40
N ASP A 324 -2.46 31.09 -15.19
CA ASP A 324 -1.98 32.07 -16.18
C ASP A 324 -0.47 32.35 -16.09
N TYR A 325 0.19 31.97 -14.99
CA TYR A 325 1.58 32.35 -14.68
C TYR A 325 2.52 31.17 -14.42
N GLY A 326 2.00 29.94 -14.29
CA GLY A 326 2.78 28.77 -13.94
C GLY A 326 3.10 28.70 -12.45
N LEU A 327 4.33 28.28 -12.11
CA LEU A 327 4.80 28.32 -10.72
C LEU A 327 4.89 29.77 -10.24
N ALA A 328 4.26 30.05 -9.11
CA ALA A 328 4.16 31.39 -8.56
C ALA A 328 4.53 31.39 -7.07
N ASP A 329 5.55 32.18 -6.72
CA ASP A 329 6.03 32.33 -5.34
C ASP A 329 4.94 32.84 -4.39
N GLN A 330 4.02 33.66 -4.88
CA GLN A 330 2.89 34.17 -4.09
C GLN A 330 1.95 33.06 -3.60
N ASN A 331 1.89 31.94 -4.31
CA ASN A 331 1.06 30.79 -3.96
C ASN A 331 1.87 29.73 -3.19
N TRP A 332 3.16 29.97 -2.94
CA TRP A 332 4.02 29.04 -2.23
C TRP A 332 3.62 28.97 -0.76
N LYS A 333 3.33 27.76 -0.27
CA LYS A 333 3.02 27.49 1.13
C LYS A 333 4.23 26.92 1.86
N ARG A 334 4.52 27.44 3.06
CA ARG A 334 5.60 26.94 3.92
C ARG A 334 4.98 26.33 5.16
N GLN A 335 4.67 25.04 5.07
CA GLN A 335 3.93 24.38 6.14
C GLN A 335 4.87 24.06 7.30
N LEU A 336 4.50 24.47 8.50
CA LEU A 336 5.24 24.16 9.71
C LEU A 336 5.28 22.65 9.93
N ASN A 337 6.46 22.09 10.20
CA ASN A 337 6.57 20.67 10.50
C ASN A 337 5.74 20.30 11.73
N ARG A 338 4.98 19.19 11.64
CA ARG A 338 4.00 18.77 12.66
C ARG A 338 4.53 18.77 14.09
N MET A 339 5.71 18.20 14.34
CA MET A 339 6.27 18.17 15.70
C MET A 339 6.50 19.58 16.28
N ILE A 340 6.81 20.57 15.45
CA ILE A 340 6.96 21.95 15.90
C ILE A 340 5.56 22.54 16.14
N GLN A 341 4.63 22.30 15.23
CA GLN A 341 3.24 22.74 15.34
C GLN A 341 2.56 22.25 16.62
N ASP A 342 2.71 20.97 16.94
CA ASP A 342 2.12 20.36 18.14
C ASP A 342 2.69 21.00 19.44
N ASN A 343 3.92 21.52 19.39
CA ASN A 343 4.58 22.20 20.50
C ASN A 343 4.43 23.73 20.47
N GLN A 344 3.73 24.30 19.47
CA GLN A 344 3.56 25.75 19.34
C GLN A 344 2.94 26.42 20.57
N PRO A 345 1.97 25.83 21.30
CA PRO A 345 1.47 26.44 22.52
C PRO A 345 2.56 26.69 23.58
N ALA A 346 3.53 25.77 23.70
CA ALA A 346 4.65 25.93 24.63
C ALA A 346 5.67 26.97 24.13
N ILE A 347 5.95 26.98 22.82
CA ILE A 347 6.84 27.96 22.19
C ILE A 347 6.26 29.38 22.35
N ASN A 348 4.98 29.56 22.05
CA ASN A 348 4.28 30.83 22.21
C ASN A 348 4.30 31.32 23.66
N LYS A 349 4.14 30.42 24.62
CA LYS A 349 4.25 30.77 26.04
C LYS A 349 5.64 31.31 26.38
N VAL A 350 6.71 30.62 25.97
CA VAL A 350 8.08 31.09 26.17
C VAL A 350 8.28 32.44 25.51
N LEU A 351 7.83 32.63 24.27
CA LEU A 351 7.99 33.91 23.58
C LEU A 351 7.27 35.05 24.30
N LEU A 352 6.05 34.83 24.77
CA LEU A 352 5.31 35.81 25.58
C LEU A 352 6.02 36.15 26.89
N ASP A 353 6.69 35.18 27.51
CA ASP A 353 7.49 35.39 28.73
C ASP A 353 8.82 36.15 28.47
N PHE A 354 9.27 36.20 27.21
CA PHE A 354 10.54 36.82 26.78
C PHE A 354 10.37 38.13 25.98
N VAL A 355 9.14 38.60 25.71
CA VAL A 355 8.90 39.96 25.19
C VAL A 355 8.98 40.94 26.37
N PRO A 356 9.97 41.87 26.42
CA PRO A 356 10.06 42.88 27.46
C PRO A 356 8.96 43.94 27.40
#